data_AF-A0AAD0KJ67-F1
#
_entry.id   AF-A0AAD0KJ67-F1
#
_cell.length_a   1.000
_cell.length_b   1.000
_cell.length_c   1.000
_cell.angle_alpha   90.00
_cell.angle_beta   90.00
_cell.angle_gamma   90.00
#
_symmetry.space_group_name_H-M   'P 1'
#
loop_
_entity.id
_entity.type
_entity.pdbx_description
1 polymer ?
#
loop_
_entity_poly.entity_id
_entity_poly.type
_entity_poly.pdbx_seq_one_letter_code
_entity_poly.pdbx_strand_id
1 'polypeptide(L)'
;MPYGFSILKILMKNNETNIRMYKRRGNVISNHELYSPNSSQHRSNKETNRLTREAICTALVFLIQEQSFSKITITDIVKRAGVSRTAYYNNYSSKQEILVDLVDSLIFEINQKLLPYTNELTGKAKEPQKFIKVLFEVIFQQRNIYKALQSAKFDDVILDCLNEMMLSTAHDKSDENVYRIYFKAGALYNVLLKWIQSDFAKSIDEMTKICLEVYHTPMSQE
;
A
#
# COMPACT_ATOMS: atom_id res chain seq x y z
N MET A 1 11.79 11.12 2.28
CA MET A 1 10.91 11.36 1.10
C MET A 1 9.69 10.47 1.24
N PRO A 2 8.46 10.96 1.03
CA PRO A 2 7.27 10.17 1.34
C PRO A 2 7.01 9.18 0.19
N TYR A 3 6.73 7.94 0.57
CA TYR A 3 6.53 6.76 -0.28
C TYR A 3 5.58 6.96 -1.49
N GLY A 4 4.75 8.01 -1.51
CA GLY A 4 3.87 8.36 -2.63
C GLY A 4 4.59 8.67 -3.94
N PHE A 5 5.84 9.13 -3.92
CA PHE A 5 6.61 9.36 -5.17
C PHE A 5 7.06 8.06 -5.85
N SER A 6 7.26 6.99 -5.07
CA SER A 6 7.63 5.66 -5.58
C SER A 6 6.42 4.95 -6.20
N ILE A 7 5.25 5.04 -5.56
CA ILE A 7 4.00 4.46 -6.07
C ILE A 7 3.59 5.13 -7.39
N LEU A 8 3.76 6.45 -7.50
CA LEU A 8 3.58 7.18 -8.74
C LEU A 8 4.43 6.61 -9.89
N LYS A 9 5.73 6.35 -9.66
CA LYS A 9 6.61 5.76 -10.68
C LYS A 9 6.17 4.35 -11.10
N ILE A 10 5.67 3.54 -10.17
CA ILE A 10 5.18 2.18 -10.45
C ILE A 10 3.90 2.20 -11.26
N LEU A 11 2.93 3.01 -10.83
CA LEU A 11 1.69 3.21 -11.60
C LEU A 11 2.00 3.75 -13.00
N MET A 12 3.07 4.55 -13.13
CA MET A 12 3.55 5.01 -14.44
C MET A 12 4.18 3.93 -15.31
N LYS A 13 4.68 2.85 -14.71
CA LYS A 13 5.29 1.72 -15.41
C LYS A 13 4.25 0.67 -15.82
N ASN A 14 3.16 0.52 -15.06
CA ASN A 14 2.29 -0.66 -15.15
C ASN A 14 0.98 -0.51 -15.95
N ASN A 15 0.54 0.69 -16.34
CA ASN A 15 -0.60 0.84 -17.27
C ASN A 15 -0.81 2.30 -17.70
N GLU A 16 -1.05 2.59 -18.98
CA GLU A 16 -1.45 3.93 -19.45
C GLU A 16 -2.74 4.44 -18.77
N THR A 17 -3.63 3.52 -18.39
CA THR A 17 -4.86 3.83 -17.66
C THR A 17 -4.57 4.39 -16.27
N ASN A 18 -3.59 3.81 -15.56
CA ASN A 18 -3.17 4.24 -14.23
C ASN A 18 -2.38 5.56 -14.29
N ILE A 19 -1.60 5.78 -15.35
CA ILE A 19 -0.89 7.03 -15.66
C ILE A 19 -1.86 8.20 -15.81
N ARG A 20 -2.93 8.04 -16.61
CA ARG A 20 -3.92 9.10 -16.84
C ARG A 20 -4.69 9.45 -15.56
N MET A 21 -4.96 8.45 -14.71
CA MET A 21 -5.64 8.65 -13.42
C MET A 21 -4.77 9.43 -12.43
N TYR A 22 -3.47 9.10 -12.29
CA TYR A 22 -2.59 9.80 -11.36
C TYR A 22 -2.19 11.20 -11.85
N LYS A 23 -1.92 11.41 -13.16
CA LYS A 23 -1.49 12.73 -13.68
C LYS A 23 -2.53 13.85 -13.44
N ARG A 24 -3.83 13.52 -13.30
CA ARG A 24 -4.87 14.48 -12.89
C ARG A 24 -4.71 14.98 -11.44
N ARG A 25 -4.00 14.25 -10.58
CA ARG A 25 -3.71 14.57 -9.17
C ARG A 25 -2.61 15.63 -8.99
N GLY A 26 -1.85 15.94 -10.05
CA GLY A 26 -0.69 16.85 -10.00
C GLY A 26 -0.99 18.35 -9.89
N ASN A 27 -2.27 18.75 -9.86
CA ASN A 27 -2.69 20.15 -9.76
C ASN A 27 -3.46 20.44 -8.45
N VAL A 28 -2.90 20.12 -7.27
CA VAL A 28 -3.39 20.68 -5.99
C VAL A 28 -2.25 20.86 -4.97
N ILE A 29 -1.87 22.13 -4.80
CA ILE A 29 -1.21 22.84 -3.67
C ILE A 29 0.29 22.57 -3.44
N SER A 30 1.09 23.51 -3.94
CA SER A 30 2.45 23.81 -3.48
C SER A 30 2.44 24.29 -2.02
N ASN A 31 3.52 24.03 -1.28
CA ASN A 31 3.72 24.45 0.13
C ASN A 31 3.75 25.99 0.35
N HIS A 32 3.25 26.80 -0.59
CA HIS A 32 3.30 28.26 -0.54
C HIS A 32 2.01 28.91 -0.01
N GLU A 33 0.94 28.16 0.26
CA GLU A 33 -0.34 28.71 0.73
C GLU A 33 -0.54 28.70 2.26
N LEU A 34 0.47 28.34 3.04
CA LEU A 34 0.40 28.30 4.52
C LEU A 34 0.31 29.68 5.19
N TYR A 35 0.33 30.78 4.42
CA TYR A 35 0.24 32.15 4.91
C TYR A 35 -0.86 32.95 4.21
N SER A 36 -2.12 32.48 4.29
CA SER A 36 -3.29 33.26 3.90
C SER A 36 -4.36 33.28 5.00
N PRO A 37 -5.12 34.38 5.20
CA PRO A 37 -5.85 34.65 6.45
C PRO A 37 -7.08 33.75 6.73
N ASN A 38 -7.40 32.77 5.88
CA ASN A 38 -8.56 31.88 5.98
C ASN A 38 -8.23 30.45 6.46
N SER A 39 -7.39 30.34 7.49
CA SER A 39 -6.86 29.04 7.96
C SER A 39 -7.92 28.09 8.56
N SER A 40 -9.03 28.62 9.09
CA SER A 40 -10.10 27.84 9.74
C SER A 40 -11.01 27.13 8.72
N GLN A 41 -11.45 27.82 7.68
CA GLN A 41 -12.33 27.29 6.63
C GLN A 41 -11.59 26.25 5.78
N HIS A 42 -10.31 26.50 5.46
CA HIS A 42 -9.47 25.55 4.72
C HIS A 42 -9.20 24.25 5.48
N ARG A 43 -9.01 24.31 6.81
CA ARG A 43 -8.87 23.10 7.64
C ARG A 43 -10.17 22.28 7.67
N SER A 44 -11.33 22.93 7.80
CA SER A 44 -12.64 22.27 7.79
C SER A 44 -12.93 21.53 6.48
N ASN A 45 -12.63 22.18 5.33
CA ASN A 45 -12.81 21.55 4.02
C ASN A 45 -11.84 20.38 3.79
N LYS A 46 -10.60 20.49 4.28
CA LYS A 46 -9.61 19.40 4.18
C LYS A 46 -10.01 18.19 5.01
N GLU A 47 -10.51 18.41 6.22
CA GLU A 47 -11.00 17.34 7.11
C GLU A 47 -12.23 16.65 6.51
N THR A 48 -13.18 17.43 6.00
CA THR A 48 -14.39 16.90 5.33
C THR A 48 -14.03 16.03 4.12
N ASN A 49 -13.04 16.46 3.32
CA ASN A 49 -12.55 15.67 2.20
C ASN A 49 -11.88 14.37 2.66
N ARG A 50 -11.07 14.41 3.74
CA ARG A 50 -10.44 13.21 4.29
C ARG A 50 -11.47 12.18 4.74
N LEU A 51 -12.46 12.61 5.53
CA LEU A 51 -13.54 11.74 6.01
C LEU A 51 -14.37 11.16 4.85
N THR A 52 -14.63 11.96 3.81
CA THR A 52 -15.31 11.49 2.59
C THR A 52 -14.52 10.37 1.90
N ARG A 53 -13.21 10.54 1.75
CA ARG A 53 -12.33 9.52 1.16
C ARG A 53 -12.29 8.25 2.00
N GLU A 54 -12.12 8.38 3.31
CA GLU A 54 -12.12 7.26 4.26
C GLU A 54 -13.43 6.47 4.17
N ALA A 55 -14.58 7.16 4.11
CA ALA A 55 -15.90 6.53 3.95
C ALA A 55 -16.03 5.78 2.61
N ILE A 56 -15.57 6.38 1.51
CA ILE A 56 -15.59 5.77 0.17
C ILE A 56 -14.67 4.53 0.10
N CYS A 57 -13.44 4.62 0.62
CA CYS A 57 -12.50 3.50 0.69
C CYS A 57 -13.07 2.34 1.51
N THR A 58 -13.60 2.66 2.70
CA THR A 58 -14.20 1.67 3.60
C THR A 58 -15.40 0.98 2.93
N ALA A 59 -16.28 1.75 2.29
CA ALA A 59 -17.41 1.21 1.56
C ALA A 59 -16.99 0.26 0.44
N LEU A 60 -15.95 0.61 -0.34
CA LEU A 60 -15.45 -0.27 -1.39
C LEU A 60 -14.89 -1.59 -0.82
N VAL A 61 -14.10 -1.53 0.26
CA VAL A 61 -13.56 -2.73 0.92
C VAL A 61 -14.68 -3.67 1.36
N PHE A 62 -15.74 -3.14 1.96
CA PHE A 62 -16.91 -3.96 2.33
C PHE A 62 -17.63 -4.55 1.12
N LEU A 63 -17.89 -3.75 0.09
CA LEU A 63 -18.59 -4.21 -1.11
C LEU A 63 -17.82 -5.32 -1.84
N ILE A 64 -16.48 -5.30 -1.82
CA ILE A 64 -15.65 -6.36 -2.42
C ILE A 64 -15.78 -7.69 -1.65
N GLN A 65 -16.07 -7.65 -0.34
CA GLN A 65 -16.36 -8.86 0.43
C GLN A 65 -17.72 -9.47 0.08
N GLU A 66 -18.65 -8.65 -0.39
CA GLU A 66 -20.04 -9.05 -0.71
C GLU A 66 -20.19 -9.48 -2.18
N GLN A 67 -19.39 -8.92 -3.11
CA GLN A 67 -19.48 -9.21 -4.54
C GLN A 67 -18.17 -8.91 -5.30
N SER A 68 -18.01 -9.50 -6.49
CA SER A 68 -16.86 -9.26 -7.35
C SER A 68 -16.67 -7.79 -7.71
N PHE A 69 -15.44 -7.28 -7.65
CA PHE A 69 -15.10 -5.87 -7.92
C PHE A 69 -15.66 -5.35 -9.25
N SER A 70 -15.71 -6.17 -10.30
CA SER A 70 -16.25 -5.79 -11.62
C SER A 70 -17.72 -5.38 -11.57
N LYS A 71 -18.53 -6.01 -10.70
CA LYS A 71 -19.98 -5.76 -10.54
C LYS A 71 -20.31 -4.53 -9.69
N ILE A 72 -19.39 -4.10 -8.84
CA ILE A 72 -19.60 -2.94 -7.96
C ILE A 72 -19.74 -1.66 -8.80
N THR A 73 -20.84 -0.93 -8.63
CA THR A 73 -21.07 0.36 -9.30
C THR A 73 -20.72 1.53 -8.39
N ILE A 74 -20.52 2.71 -8.98
CA ILE A 74 -20.36 3.96 -8.22
C ILE A 74 -21.59 4.20 -7.32
N THR A 75 -22.79 3.81 -7.79
CA THR A 75 -24.03 3.92 -7.01
C THR A 75 -23.96 3.09 -5.72
N ASP A 76 -23.44 1.88 -5.79
CA ASP A 76 -23.32 1.00 -4.62
C ASP A 76 -22.35 1.61 -3.61
N ILE A 77 -21.21 2.12 -4.09
CA ILE A 77 -20.19 2.76 -3.27
C ILE A 77 -20.76 3.98 -2.55
N VAL A 78 -21.39 4.92 -3.27
CA VAL A 78 -21.89 6.16 -2.65
C VAL A 78 -23.05 5.90 -1.70
N LYS A 79 -23.92 4.93 -2.00
CA LYS A 79 -24.99 4.50 -1.09
C LYS A 79 -24.42 3.90 0.19
N ARG A 80 -23.44 3.01 0.08
CA ARG A 80 -22.79 2.35 1.24
C ARG A 80 -21.96 3.33 2.08
N ALA A 81 -21.28 4.28 1.44
CA ALA A 81 -20.47 5.30 2.09
C ALA A 81 -21.30 6.42 2.74
N GLY A 82 -22.58 6.56 2.37
CA GLY A 82 -23.43 7.66 2.85
C GLY A 82 -23.03 9.03 2.30
N VAL A 83 -22.49 9.08 1.07
CA VAL A 83 -22.02 10.33 0.43
C VAL A 83 -22.77 10.60 -0.87
N SER A 84 -22.75 11.85 -1.35
CA SER A 84 -23.35 12.18 -2.64
C SER A 84 -22.47 11.72 -3.81
N ARG A 85 -23.07 11.51 -5.00
CA ARG A 85 -22.30 11.29 -6.23
C ARG A 85 -21.35 12.44 -6.54
N THR A 86 -21.76 13.68 -6.28
CA THR A 86 -20.90 14.85 -6.44
C THR A 86 -19.67 14.76 -5.52
N ALA A 87 -19.86 14.40 -4.25
CA ALA A 87 -18.75 14.21 -3.31
C ALA A 87 -17.79 13.10 -3.75
N TYR A 88 -18.32 12.01 -4.33
CA TYR A 88 -17.50 10.98 -4.97
C TYR A 88 -16.66 11.54 -6.10
N TYR A 89 -17.28 12.20 -7.09
CA TYR A 89 -16.56 12.69 -8.27
C TYR A 89 -15.60 13.85 -7.97
N ASN A 90 -15.80 14.56 -6.87
CA ASN A 90 -14.83 15.53 -6.35
C ASN A 90 -13.55 14.87 -5.82
N ASN A 91 -13.61 13.58 -5.44
CA ASN A 91 -12.49 12.84 -4.84
C ASN A 91 -11.89 11.78 -5.76
N TYR A 92 -12.71 11.16 -6.62
CA TYR A 92 -12.34 10.03 -7.46
C TYR A 92 -12.99 10.11 -8.85
N SER A 93 -12.19 9.88 -9.89
CA SER A 93 -12.65 9.76 -11.27
C SER A 93 -13.16 8.35 -11.60
N SER A 94 -12.77 7.33 -10.84
CA SER A 94 -13.13 5.92 -11.07
C SER A 94 -13.03 5.09 -9.79
N LYS A 95 -13.62 3.89 -9.79
CA LYS A 95 -13.49 2.96 -8.64
C LYS A 95 -12.09 2.36 -8.50
N GLN A 96 -11.32 2.35 -9.58
CA GLN A 96 -9.91 1.91 -9.60
C GLN A 96 -9.00 2.89 -8.85
N GLU A 97 -9.30 4.19 -8.90
CA GLU A 97 -8.54 5.18 -8.15
C GLU A 97 -8.64 5.00 -6.63
N ILE A 98 -9.76 4.44 -6.16
CA ILE A 98 -9.92 4.06 -4.75
C ILE A 98 -8.97 2.91 -4.40
N LEU A 99 -8.75 1.94 -5.30
CA LEU A 99 -7.80 0.85 -5.08
C LEU A 99 -6.36 1.36 -4.98
N VAL A 100 -6.00 2.37 -5.79
CA VAL A 100 -4.70 3.03 -5.68
C VAL A 100 -4.53 3.67 -4.29
N ASP A 101 -5.53 4.38 -3.81
CA ASP A 101 -5.52 4.95 -2.46
C ASP A 101 -5.43 3.88 -1.35
N LEU A 102 -6.06 2.72 -1.55
CA LEU A 102 -5.95 1.59 -0.64
C LEU A 102 -4.51 1.01 -0.61
N VAL A 103 -3.84 0.94 -1.77
CA VAL A 103 -2.41 0.57 -1.84
C VAL A 103 -1.55 1.58 -1.11
N ASP A 104 -1.75 2.88 -1.37
CA ASP A 104 -1.04 3.97 -0.69
C ASP A 104 -1.20 3.87 0.83
N SER A 105 -2.44 3.68 1.30
CA SER A 105 -2.76 3.54 2.72
C SER A 105 -2.12 2.31 3.34
N LEU A 106 -2.13 1.16 2.65
CA LEU A 106 -1.49 -0.06 3.12
C LEU A 106 0.02 0.11 3.29
N ILE A 107 0.68 0.68 2.28
CA ILE A 107 2.12 0.94 2.30
C ILE A 107 2.48 1.96 3.38
N PHE A 108 1.68 3.01 3.54
CA PHE A 108 1.85 3.99 4.60
C PHE A 108 1.79 3.34 5.99
N GLU A 109 0.75 2.53 6.26
CA GLU A 109 0.60 1.84 7.54
C GLU A 109 1.76 0.88 7.83
N ILE A 110 2.18 0.09 6.83
CA ILE A 110 3.34 -0.82 6.96
C ILE A 110 4.59 -0.01 7.32
N ASN A 111 4.90 1.05 6.59
CA ASN A 111 6.10 1.85 6.86
C ASN A 111 6.05 2.52 8.23
N GLN A 112 4.91 3.11 8.61
CA GLN A 112 4.75 3.76 9.91
C GLN A 112 5.00 2.80 11.08
N LYS A 113 4.54 1.55 10.96
CA LYS A 113 4.68 0.53 11.99
C LYS A 113 6.07 -0.11 12.02
N LEU A 114 6.75 -0.19 10.88
CA LEU A 114 8.10 -0.75 10.77
C LEU A 114 9.21 0.27 11.04
N LEU A 115 8.93 1.57 10.91
CA LEU A 115 9.90 2.65 11.12
C LEU A 115 10.66 2.54 12.45
N PRO A 116 10.03 2.24 13.62
CA PRO A 116 10.76 2.11 14.88
C PRO A 116 11.83 0.99 14.88
N TYR A 117 11.61 -0.05 14.07
CA TYR A 117 12.49 -1.21 13.96
C TYR A 117 13.49 -1.10 12.79
N THR A 118 13.53 0.07 12.15
CA THR A 118 14.36 0.34 10.97
C THR A 118 15.48 1.30 11.32
N ASN A 119 16.68 1.06 10.79
CA ASN A 119 17.81 1.97 10.87
C ASN A 119 17.60 3.13 9.90
N GLU A 120 17.50 4.35 10.42
CA GLU A 120 17.16 5.54 9.63
C GLU A 120 18.18 5.85 8.53
N LEU A 121 19.46 5.55 8.77
CA LEU A 121 20.54 5.79 7.81
C LEU A 121 20.57 4.72 6.73
N THR A 122 20.27 3.47 7.07
CA THR A 122 20.50 2.32 6.19
C THR A 122 19.24 1.63 5.67
N GLY A 123 18.07 1.97 6.21
CA GLY A 123 16.81 1.29 5.92
C GLY A 123 16.76 -0.17 6.38
N LYS A 124 17.81 -0.69 7.03
CA LYS A 124 17.89 -2.10 7.47
C LYS A 124 17.17 -2.30 8.80
N ALA A 125 16.64 -3.50 9.02
CA ALA A 125 16.06 -3.88 10.30
C ALA A 125 17.12 -3.82 11.43
N LYS A 126 16.86 -3.01 12.47
CA LYS A 126 17.66 -2.99 13.71
C LYS A 126 17.44 -4.27 14.52
N GLU A 127 16.21 -4.75 14.52
CA GLU A 127 15.77 -5.95 15.24
C GLU A 127 15.02 -6.87 14.25
N PRO A 128 15.72 -7.73 13.49
CA PRO A 128 15.12 -8.49 12.39
C PRO A 128 13.88 -9.30 12.80
N GLN A 129 13.91 -9.95 13.96
CA GLN A 129 12.76 -10.70 14.47
C GLN A 129 11.54 -9.82 14.75
N LYS A 130 11.73 -8.68 15.44
CA LYS A 130 10.62 -7.75 15.70
C LYS A 130 10.10 -7.11 14.42
N PHE A 131 11.00 -6.75 13.50
CA PHE A 131 10.65 -6.19 12.20
C PHE A 131 9.74 -7.14 11.42
N ILE A 132 10.14 -8.42 11.28
CA ILE A 132 9.34 -9.42 10.57
C ILE A 132 8.02 -9.70 11.29
N LYS A 133 8.03 -9.81 12.63
CA LYS A 133 6.81 -10.01 13.41
C LYS A 133 5.80 -8.88 13.19
N VAL A 134 6.24 -7.63 13.30
CA VAL A 134 5.38 -6.45 13.12
C VAL A 134 4.88 -6.36 11.67
N LEU A 135 5.69 -6.75 10.68
CA LEU A 135 5.22 -6.83 9.29
C LEU A 135 4.02 -7.78 9.18
N PHE A 136 4.10 -8.99 9.73
CA PHE A 136 2.99 -9.95 9.71
C PHE A 136 1.77 -9.45 10.52
N GLU A 137 1.99 -8.79 11.66
CA GLU A 137 0.92 -8.17 12.46
C GLU A 137 0.15 -7.11 11.66
N VAL A 138 0.84 -6.22 10.97
CA VAL A 138 0.21 -5.16 10.17
C VAL A 138 -0.53 -5.75 8.97
N ILE A 139 0.06 -6.71 8.27
CA ILE A 139 -0.61 -7.40 7.16
C ILE A 139 -1.89 -8.10 7.63
N PHE A 140 -1.87 -8.73 8.81
CA PHE A 140 -3.06 -9.36 9.39
C PHE A 140 -4.12 -8.33 9.81
N GLN A 141 -3.71 -7.21 10.41
CA GLN A 141 -4.61 -6.10 10.77
C GLN A 141 -5.28 -5.53 9.52
N GLN A 142 -4.51 -5.35 8.43
CA GLN A 142 -4.98 -4.78 7.16
C GLN A 142 -5.49 -5.83 6.16
N ARG A 143 -5.75 -7.07 6.61
CA ARG A 143 -6.13 -8.21 5.74
C ARG A 143 -7.30 -7.94 4.80
N ASN A 144 -8.27 -7.13 5.23
CA ASN A 144 -9.44 -6.80 4.42
C ASN A 144 -9.07 -5.95 3.20
N ILE A 145 -8.13 -5.01 3.37
CA ILE A 145 -7.60 -4.19 2.27
C ILE A 145 -6.84 -5.09 1.30
N TYR A 146 -5.98 -5.97 1.81
CA TYR A 146 -5.21 -6.87 0.94
C TYR A 146 -6.13 -7.82 0.15
N LYS A 147 -7.11 -8.46 0.81
CA LYS A 147 -8.11 -9.31 0.15
C LYS A 147 -8.91 -8.53 -0.91
N ALA A 148 -9.20 -7.26 -0.64
CA ALA A 148 -9.89 -6.40 -1.60
C ALA A 148 -9.03 -6.12 -2.85
N LEU A 149 -7.74 -5.81 -2.66
CA LEU A 149 -6.79 -5.58 -3.75
C LEU A 149 -6.59 -6.84 -4.61
N GLN A 150 -6.45 -8.01 -3.98
CA GLN A 150 -6.35 -9.30 -4.68
C GLN A 150 -7.61 -9.63 -5.49
N SER A 151 -8.79 -9.43 -4.90
CA SER A 151 -10.07 -9.64 -5.59
C SER A 151 -10.26 -8.71 -6.80
N ALA A 152 -9.58 -7.56 -6.78
CA ALA A 152 -9.55 -6.61 -7.88
C ALA A 152 -8.41 -6.85 -8.90
N LYS A 153 -7.57 -7.89 -8.70
CA LYS A 153 -6.38 -8.21 -9.50
C LYS A 153 -5.33 -7.09 -9.50
N PHE A 154 -5.09 -6.49 -8.34
CA PHE A 154 -4.06 -5.46 -8.11
C PHE A 154 -2.77 -6.03 -7.49
N ASP A 155 -2.61 -7.36 -7.47
CA ASP A 155 -1.48 -8.05 -6.83
C ASP A 155 -0.11 -7.60 -7.40
N ASP A 156 -0.01 -7.39 -8.71
CA ASP A 156 1.24 -6.96 -9.38
C ASP A 156 1.74 -5.61 -8.86
N VAL A 157 0.82 -4.69 -8.56
CA VAL A 157 1.16 -3.36 -8.02
C VAL A 157 1.83 -3.49 -6.65
N ILE A 158 1.40 -4.46 -5.83
CA ILE A 158 1.96 -4.69 -4.49
C ILE A 158 3.41 -5.18 -4.59
N LEU A 159 3.69 -6.14 -5.48
CA LEU A 159 5.05 -6.64 -5.70
C LEU A 159 5.98 -5.53 -6.20
N ASP A 160 5.52 -4.70 -7.14
CA ASP A 160 6.33 -3.59 -7.64
C ASP A 160 6.57 -2.52 -6.57
N CYS A 161 5.56 -2.23 -5.74
CA CYS A 161 5.73 -1.38 -4.56
C CYS A 161 6.78 -1.92 -3.60
N LEU A 162 6.79 -3.22 -3.35
CA LEU A 162 7.80 -3.86 -2.52
C LEU A 162 9.21 -3.77 -3.15
N ASN A 163 9.33 -4.06 -4.44
CA ASN A 163 10.59 -3.97 -5.18
C ASN A 163 11.19 -2.56 -5.10
N GLU A 164 10.41 -1.54 -5.44
CA GLU A 164 10.87 -0.14 -5.39
C GLU A 164 11.19 0.32 -3.97
N MET A 165 10.40 -0.10 -2.98
CA MET A 165 10.66 0.22 -1.59
C MET A 165 12.02 -0.32 -1.15
N MET A 166 12.30 -1.60 -1.40
CA MET A 166 13.60 -2.21 -1.06
C MET A 166 14.76 -1.59 -1.84
N LEU A 167 14.58 -1.32 -3.15
CA LEU A 167 15.58 -0.62 -3.97
C LEU A 167 15.84 0.80 -3.50
N SER A 168 14.81 1.54 -3.07
CA SER A 168 14.95 2.93 -2.63
C SER A 168 15.82 3.06 -1.38
N THR A 169 15.77 2.06 -0.50
CA THR A 169 16.55 1.98 0.74
C THR A 169 17.95 1.40 0.57
N ALA A 170 18.26 0.81 -0.59
CA ALA A 170 19.55 0.18 -0.82
C ALA A 170 20.66 1.22 -1.07
N HIS A 171 21.74 1.14 -0.30
CA HIS A 171 22.94 1.95 -0.51
C HIS A 171 23.71 1.53 -1.77
N ASP A 172 23.85 0.22 -1.97
CA ASP A 172 24.49 -0.35 -3.16
C ASP A 172 23.41 -0.69 -4.19
N LYS A 173 23.55 -0.17 -5.40
CA LYS A 173 22.66 -0.43 -6.55
C LYS A 173 23.44 -0.94 -7.76
N SER A 174 24.57 -1.60 -7.51
CA SER A 174 25.26 -2.39 -8.52
C SER A 174 24.30 -3.39 -9.18
N ASP A 175 24.54 -3.72 -10.45
CA ASP A 175 23.68 -4.64 -11.22
C ASP A 175 23.44 -5.95 -10.46
N GLU A 176 24.49 -6.54 -9.88
CA GLU A 176 24.37 -7.76 -9.08
C GLU A 176 23.47 -7.57 -7.84
N ASN A 177 23.67 -6.48 -7.09
CA ASN A 177 22.89 -6.26 -5.88
C ASN A 177 21.41 -5.95 -6.18
N VAL A 178 21.09 -5.38 -7.33
CA VAL A 178 19.71 -5.21 -7.79
C VAL A 178 19.00 -6.57 -7.88
N TYR A 179 19.60 -7.57 -8.54
CA TYR A 179 18.99 -8.92 -8.59
C TYR A 179 18.84 -9.56 -7.21
N ARG A 180 19.81 -9.34 -6.31
CA ARG A 180 19.72 -9.81 -4.92
C ARG A 180 18.57 -9.16 -4.14
N ILE A 181 18.29 -7.88 -4.41
CA ILE A 181 17.15 -7.16 -3.83
C ILE A 181 15.83 -7.73 -4.35
N TYR A 182 15.70 -7.91 -5.68
CA TYR A 182 14.51 -8.51 -6.29
C TYR A 182 14.26 -9.93 -5.79
N PHE A 183 15.31 -10.75 -5.62
CA PHE A 183 15.18 -12.08 -5.04
C PHE A 183 14.58 -12.03 -3.62
N LYS A 184 15.10 -11.15 -2.75
CA LYS A 184 14.60 -10.98 -1.38
C LYS A 184 13.16 -10.47 -1.34
N ALA A 185 12.83 -9.50 -2.19
CA ALA A 185 11.48 -8.94 -2.32
C ALA A 185 10.50 -10.02 -2.79
N GLY A 186 10.85 -10.76 -3.84
CA GLY A 186 10.05 -11.85 -4.38
C GLY A 186 9.83 -12.98 -3.36
N ALA A 187 10.87 -13.36 -2.61
CA ALA A 187 10.74 -14.37 -1.55
C ALA A 187 9.74 -13.93 -0.47
N LEU A 188 9.89 -12.70 0.05
CA LEU A 188 8.96 -12.15 1.05
C LEU A 188 7.53 -12.04 0.52
N TYR A 189 7.36 -11.50 -0.69
CA TYR A 189 6.05 -11.37 -1.33
C TYR A 189 5.34 -12.70 -1.49
N ASN A 190 6.03 -13.73 -2.00
CA ASN A 190 5.42 -15.05 -2.22
C ASN A 190 5.01 -15.73 -0.91
N VAL A 191 5.81 -15.55 0.16
CA VAL A 191 5.45 -16.08 1.49
C VAL A 191 4.20 -15.38 2.04
N LEU A 192 4.13 -14.05 1.93
CA LEU A 192 2.93 -13.28 2.32
C LEU A 192 1.70 -13.69 1.51
N LEU A 193 1.85 -13.78 0.18
CA LEU A 193 0.78 -14.19 -0.74
C LEU A 193 0.24 -15.56 -0.36
N LYS A 194 1.12 -16.54 -0.12
CA LYS A 194 0.73 -17.89 0.29
C LYS A 194 -0.04 -17.88 1.62
N TRP A 195 0.43 -17.10 2.59
CA TRP A 195 -0.22 -16.99 3.90
C TRP A 195 -1.63 -16.43 3.79
N ILE A 196 -1.83 -15.39 2.99
CA ILE A 196 -3.12 -14.75 2.74
C ILE A 196 -4.07 -15.69 1.99
N GLN A 197 -3.59 -16.38 0.95
CA GLN A 197 -4.39 -17.37 0.20
C GLN A 197 -4.81 -18.58 1.05
N SER A 198 -4.02 -18.91 2.08
CA SER A 198 -4.39 -19.93 3.07
C SER A 198 -5.32 -19.42 4.18
N ASP A 199 -5.88 -18.23 4.01
CA ASP A 199 -6.67 -17.52 5.02
C ASP A 199 -5.98 -17.44 6.39
N PHE A 200 -4.68 -17.10 6.35
CA PHE A 200 -3.84 -16.93 7.55
C PHE A 200 -3.75 -18.19 8.43
N ALA A 201 -3.71 -19.39 7.82
CA ALA A 201 -3.70 -20.67 8.52
C ALA A 201 -2.56 -20.87 9.55
N LYS A 202 -1.44 -20.16 9.39
CA LYS A 202 -0.32 -20.15 10.36
C LYS A 202 -0.39 -18.90 11.24
N SER A 203 -0.01 -19.03 12.50
CA SER A 203 0.13 -17.89 13.40
C SER A 203 1.25 -16.94 12.95
N ILE A 204 1.17 -15.70 13.42
CA ILE A 204 2.21 -14.68 13.17
C ILE A 204 3.58 -15.15 13.68
N ASP A 205 3.64 -15.84 14.83
CA ASP A 205 4.89 -16.34 15.39
C ASP A 205 5.49 -17.46 14.52
N GLU A 206 4.66 -18.37 14.00
CA GLU A 206 5.12 -19.39 13.05
C GLU A 206 5.65 -18.76 11.76
N MET A 207 4.92 -17.79 11.19
CA MET A 207 5.36 -17.08 9.98
C MET A 207 6.66 -16.31 10.20
N THR A 208 6.80 -15.67 11.36
CA THR A 208 8.02 -14.98 11.76
C THR A 208 9.21 -15.94 11.81
N LYS A 209 9.04 -17.09 12.45
CA LYS A 209 10.07 -18.13 12.53
C LYS A 209 10.49 -18.61 11.14
N ILE A 210 9.53 -18.96 10.29
CA ILE A 210 9.78 -19.43 8.91
C ILE A 210 10.61 -18.39 8.12
N CYS A 211 10.22 -17.11 8.16
CA CYS A 211 10.95 -16.08 7.42
C CYS A 211 12.37 -15.88 7.95
N LEU A 212 12.59 -15.91 9.26
CA LEU A 212 13.92 -15.74 9.85
C LEU A 212 14.85 -16.91 9.48
N GLU A 213 14.35 -18.15 9.52
CA GLU A 213 15.13 -19.32 9.13
C GLU A 213 15.62 -19.20 7.68
N VAL A 214 14.76 -18.79 6.75
CA VAL A 214 15.13 -18.61 5.32
C VAL A 214 16.26 -17.57 5.14
N TYR A 215 16.29 -16.50 5.92
CA TYR A 215 17.37 -15.49 5.84
C TYR A 215 18.67 -15.92 6.53
N HIS A 216 18.62 -16.92 7.41
CA HIS A 216 19.78 -17.44 8.14
C HIS A 216 20.35 -18.73 7.57
N THR A 217 19.62 -19.45 6.72
CA THR A 217 20.12 -20.63 6.03
C THR A 217 21.21 -20.19 5.05
N PRO A 218 22.50 -20.54 5.26
CA PRO A 218 23.47 -20.42 4.19
C PRO A 218 22.93 -21.25 3.02
N MET A 219 22.90 -20.68 1.82
CA MET A 219 22.74 -21.48 0.61
C MET A 219 24.02 -22.34 0.48
N SER A 220 24.15 -23.38 1.29
CA SER A 220 25.22 -24.37 1.19
C SER A 220 25.00 -25.10 -0.12
N GLN A 221 25.90 -24.90 -1.09
CA GLN A 221 26.95 -25.89 -1.36
C GLN A 221 26.33 -27.26 -1.60
N GLU A 222 25.72 -27.40 -2.77
CA GLU A 222 25.74 -28.68 -3.50
C GLU A 222 26.93 -28.66 -4.46
#